data_AF-A0A0M3QGK9-F1
#
_entry.id   AF-A0A0M3QGK9-F1
#
_cell.length_a   1.000
_cell.length_b   1.000
_cell.length_c   1.000
_cell.angle_alpha   90.00
_cell.angle_beta   90.00
_cell.angle_gamma   90.00
#
_symmetry.space_group_name_H-M   'P 1'
#
loop_
_entity.id
_entity.type
_entity.pdbx_description
1 polymer ?
#
loop_
_entity_poly.entity_id
_entity_poly.type
_entity_poly.pdbx_seq_one_letter_code
_entity_poly.pdbx_strand_id
1 'polypeptide(L)'
;MNSGDQTEFVVEERKGNTVCLRREAEKAAPVSGTVAVLMQGLARLIEGQRCFAEEFGLAYGRVFCEEFEDFKGNTPDEVFRLWADGGEEGILRLTRVFDDLVYHQLALVAALDGVARETVAELSPRRVAEQAPGWLGLKPFVWRSYRLLHRKLEHNPNLRHARLVLPGFVKGYVRCREEWKKQTAQQQEKGGAL
;
A
#
# COMPACT_ATOMS: atom_id res chain seq x y z
N MET A 1 11.20 20.71 -66.11
CA MET A 1 10.04 21.21 -66.86
C MET A 1 9.14 20.02 -67.14
N ASN A 2 7.90 20.08 -66.63
CA ASN A 2 6.63 19.46 -67.06
C ASN A 2 6.61 18.07 -67.69
N SER A 3 5.61 17.21 -67.55
CA SER A 3 4.33 17.15 -66.83
C SER A 3 3.64 15.88 -67.34
N GLY A 4 2.70 15.33 -66.57
CA GLY A 4 1.70 14.33 -67.00
C GLY A 4 2.07 12.92 -66.54
N ASP A 5 1.52 12.32 -65.49
CA ASP A 5 0.13 12.25 -64.97
C ASP A 5 -0.87 11.50 -65.88
N GLN A 6 -1.77 10.77 -65.20
CA GLN A 6 -2.82 9.82 -65.64
C GLN A 6 -2.31 8.38 -65.81
N THR A 7 -2.81 7.36 -65.11
CA THR A 7 -4.18 6.96 -64.70
C THR A 7 -3.98 5.91 -63.57
N GLU A 8 -4.83 5.64 -62.58
CA GLU A 8 -6.28 5.46 -62.58
C GLU A 8 -6.74 5.36 -61.11
N PHE A 9 -7.78 6.10 -60.73
CA PHE A 9 -8.48 5.93 -59.45
C PHE A 9 -9.50 4.81 -59.60
N VAL A 10 -9.37 3.73 -58.81
CA VAL A 10 -10.47 2.80 -58.57
C VAL A 10 -10.92 2.98 -57.12
N VAL A 11 -12.09 3.59 -56.98
CA VAL A 11 -12.86 3.63 -55.73
C VAL A 11 -13.70 2.35 -55.71
N GLU A 12 -13.41 1.45 -54.78
CA GLU A 12 -14.35 0.38 -54.42
C GLU A 12 -14.57 0.39 -52.90
N GLU A 13 -15.70 0.96 -52.50
CA GLU A 13 -16.16 0.95 -51.12
C GLU A 13 -16.82 -0.39 -50.76
N ARG A 14 -16.20 -1.04 -49.77
CA ARG A 14 -16.79 -1.76 -48.62
C ARG A 14 -17.85 -2.84 -48.86
N LYS A 15 -17.50 -4.06 -48.42
CA LYS A 15 -18.07 -4.69 -47.20
C LYS A 15 -17.26 -5.91 -46.76
N GLY A 16 -16.92 -5.96 -45.47
CA GLY A 16 -16.50 -7.20 -44.77
C GLY A 16 -14.99 -7.37 -44.55
N ASN A 17 -14.34 -6.36 -43.98
CA ASN A 17 -12.90 -6.36 -43.73
C ASN A 17 -12.51 -7.43 -42.68
N THR A 18 -11.92 -8.52 -43.15
CA THR A 18 -11.20 -9.47 -42.30
C THR A 18 -9.86 -8.82 -41.95
N VAL A 19 -9.81 -8.06 -40.86
CA VAL A 19 -8.54 -7.54 -40.34
C VAL A 19 -7.87 -8.69 -39.61
N CYS A 20 -7.01 -9.38 -40.36
CA CYS A 20 -5.98 -10.23 -39.82
C CYS A 20 -5.09 -9.35 -38.92
N LEU A 21 -5.30 -9.40 -37.61
CA LEU A 21 -4.45 -8.75 -36.60
C LEU A 21 -3.10 -9.47 -36.58
N ARG A 22 -2.30 -9.24 -37.62
CA ARG A 22 -0.87 -9.48 -37.62
C ARG A 22 -0.27 -8.41 -36.69
N ARG A 23 -0.32 -8.70 -35.40
CA ARG A 23 0.41 -7.98 -34.36
C ARG A 23 1.88 -8.25 -34.63
N GLU A 24 2.50 -7.43 -35.46
CA GLU A 24 3.95 -7.36 -35.52
C GLU A 24 4.39 -7.02 -34.10
N ALA A 25 5.04 -8.00 -33.46
CA ALA A 25 5.73 -7.81 -32.21
C ALA A 25 6.86 -6.82 -32.50
N GLU A 26 6.52 -5.53 -32.46
CA GLU A 26 7.47 -4.46 -32.27
C GLU A 26 8.24 -4.83 -31.00
N LYS A 27 9.50 -5.23 -31.19
CA LYS A 27 10.40 -5.60 -30.10
C LYS A 27 10.50 -4.40 -29.18
N ALA A 28 9.71 -4.40 -28.10
CA ALA A 28 9.83 -3.46 -27.01
C ALA A 28 11.33 -3.37 -26.65
N ALA A 29 11.87 -2.16 -26.71
CA ALA A 29 13.25 -1.92 -26.32
C ALA A 29 13.44 -2.47 -24.89
N PRO A 30 14.57 -3.14 -24.58
CA PRO A 30 14.78 -3.68 -23.26
C PRO A 30 14.66 -2.55 -22.23
N VAL A 31 13.66 -2.68 -21.35
CA VAL A 31 13.50 -1.81 -20.19
C VAL A 31 14.84 -1.76 -19.47
N SER A 32 15.41 -0.56 -19.31
CA SER A 32 16.70 -0.36 -18.64
C SER A 32 16.71 -1.12 -17.30
N GLY A 33 17.82 -1.77 -16.96
CA GLY A 33 17.93 -2.58 -15.74
C GLY A 33 17.53 -1.82 -14.47
N THR A 34 17.72 -0.50 -14.45
CA THR A 34 17.26 0.37 -13.35
C THR A 34 15.74 0.42 -13.24
N VAL A 35 15.03 0.54 -14.36
CA VAL A 35 13.56 0.59 -14.38
C VAL A 35 12.98 -0.77 -13.98
N ALA A 36 13.60 -1.87 -14.42
CA ALA A 36 13.19 -3.21 -14.00
C ALA A 36 13.30 -3.41 -12.48
N VAL A 37 14.38 -2.93 -11.84
CA VAL A 37 14.55 -3.00 -10.37
C VAL A 37 13.51 -2.14 -9.65
N LEU A 38 13.19 -0.95 -10.17
CA LEU A 38 12.14 -0.11 -9.60
C LEU A 38 10.77 -0.78 -9.67
N MET A 39 10.44 -1.41 -10.80
CA MET A 39 9.15 -2.11 -10.96
C MET A 39 9.05 -3.33 -10.06
N GLN A 40 10.13 -4.09 -9.86
CA GLN A 40 10.17 -5.17 -8.86
C GLN A 40 9.97 -4.64 -7.44
N GLY A 41 10.56 -3.49 -7.11
CA GLY A 41 10.35 -2.83 -5.82
C GLY A 41 8.87 -2.48 -5.61
N LEU A 42 8.25 -1.91 -6.64
CA LEU A 42 6.84 -1.53 -6.62
C LEU A 42 5.92 -2.75 -6.51
N ALA A 43 6.22 -3.81 -7.26
CA ALA A 43 5.51 -5.09 -7.22
C ALA A 43 5.47 -5.67 -5.81
N ARG A 44 6.60 -5.63 -5.10
CA ARG A 44 6.69 -6.11 -3.71
C ARG A 44 5.88 -5.26 -2.73
N LEU A 45 5.73 -3.96 -2.98
CA LEU A 45 4.91 -3.09 -2.14
C LEU A 45 3.42 -3.40 -2.32
N ILE A 46 2.96 -3.56 -3.56
CA ILE A 46 1.59 -3.98 -3.88
C ILE A 46 1.28 -5.35 -3.27
N GLU A 47 2.19 -6.30 -3.40
CA GLU A 47 2.02 -7.62 -2.79
C GLU A 47 1.93 -7.54 -1.26
N GLY A 48 2.73 -6.67 -0.63
CA GLY A 48 2.62 -6.40 0.80
C GLY A 48 1.25 -5.85 1.21
N GLN A 49 0.67 -4.94 0.43
CA GLN A 49 -0.69 -4.46 0.64
C GLN A 49 -1.74 -5.55 0.43
N ARG A 50 -1.50 -6.48 -0.50
CA ARG A 50 -2.40 -7.61 -0.76
C ARG A 50 -2.44 -8.55 0.43
N CYS A 51 -1.26 -8.93 0.95
CA CYS A 51 -1.14 -9.71 2.18
C CYS A 51 -1.79 -8.99 3.36
N PHE A 52 -1.61 -7.68 3.50
CA PHE A 52 -2.31 -6.89 4.52
C PHE A 52 -3.84 -6.99 4.39
N ALA A 53 -4.40 -6.87 3.20
CA ALA A 53 -5.83 -7.01 3.00
C ALA A 53 -6.32 -8.41 3.41
N GLU A 54 -5.60 -9.46 3.01
CA GLU A 54 -5.94 -10.85 3.34
C GLU A 54 -5.85 -11.13 4.85
N GLU A 55 -4.75 -10.74 5.50
CA GLU A 55 -4.51 -10.96 6.94
C GLU A 55 -5.55 -10.26 7.82
N PHE A 56 -5.99 -9.06 7.42
CA PHE A 56 -6.96 -8.28 8.17
C PHE A 56 -8.41 -8.47 7.68
N GLY A 57 -8.64 -9.38 6.73
CA GLY A 57 -9.98 -9.69 6.20
C GLY A 57 -10.66 -8.50 5.51
N LEU A 58 -9.88 -7.60 4.92
CA LEU A 58 -10.37 -6.40 4.23
C LEU A 58 -10.65 -6.70 2.75
N ALA A 59 -11.74 -6.14 2.23
CA ALA A 59 -11.99 -6.18 0.79
C ALA A 59 -10.95 -5.36 0.03
N TYR A 60 -10.45 -5.86 -1.10
CA TYR A 60 -9.39 -5.20 -1.87
C TYR A 60 -9.71 -3.75 -2.27
N GLY A 61 -10.95 -3.45 -2.67
CA GLY A 61 -11.35 -2.06 -2.99
C GLY A 61 -11.40 -1.11 -1.79
N ARG A 62 -11.09 -1.57 -0.56
CA ARG A 62 -10.87 -0.71 0.62
C ARG A 62 -9.39 -0.43 0.87
N VAL A 63 -8.51 -1.23 0.28
CA VAL A 63 -7.06 -1.18 0.49
C VAL A 63 -6.35 -0.57 -0.71
N PHE A 64 -6.90 -0.77 -1.92
CA PHE A 64 -6.36 -0.29 -3.18
C PHE A 64 -7.35 0.62 -3.93
N CYS A 65 -6.80 1.52 -4.75
CA CYS A 65 -7.53 2.29 -5.77
C CYS A 65 -7.97 1.44 -6.98
N GLU A 66 -8.75 2.03 -7.88
CA GLU A 66 -9.36 1.37 -9.05
C GLU A 66 -8.35 0.68 -9.98
N GLU A 67 -7.10 1.16 -10.02
CA GLU A 67 -6.01 0.59 -10.81
C GLU A 67 -5.62 -0.82 -10.35
N PHE A 68 -6.07 -1.27 -9.17
CA PHE A 68 -5.85 -2.63 -8.69
C PHE A 68 -6.51 -3.71 -9.57
N GLU A 69 -7.54 -3.34 -10.34
CA GLU A 69 -8.21 -4.26 -11.27
C GLU A 69 -7.22 -4.86 -12.29
N ASP A 70 -6.22 -4.10 -12.74
CA ASP A 70 -5.23 -4.57 -13.70
C ASP A 70 -4.33 -5.67 -13.12
N PHE A 71 -4.20 -5.73 -11.79
CA PHE A 71 -3.43 -6.76 -11.07
C PHE A 71 -4.25 -8.04 -10.83
N LYS A 72 -5.55 -8.07 -11.14
CA LYS A 72 -6.35 -9.28 -11.01
C LYS A 72 -6.00 -10.28 -12.10
N GLY A 73 -5.32 -11.35 -11.70
CA GLY A 73 -4.93 -12.43 -12.60
C GLY A 73 -3.63 -12.18 -13.38
N ASN A 74 -2.95 -11.06 -13.12
CA ASN A 74 -1.62 -10.76 -13.66
C ASN A 74 -0.63 -10.57 -12.50
N THR A 75 0.65 -10.83 -12.75
CA THR A 75 1.68 -10.44 -11.77
C THR A 75 1.91 -8.92 -11.83
N PRO A 76 2.20 -8.25 -10.70
CA PRO A 76 2.48 -6.82 -10.73
C PRO A 76 3.62 -6.43 -11.67
N ASP A 77 4.63 -7.28 -11.81
CA ASP A 77 5.74 -7.08 -12.77
C ASP A 77 5.27 -7.02 -14.23
N GLU A 78 4.28 -7.83 -14.62
CA GLU A 78 3.72 -7.82 -15.98
C GLU A 78 2.91 -6.55 -16.24
N VAL A 79 2.09 -6.15 -15.27
CA VAL A 79 1.27 -4.94 -15.33
C VAL A 79 2.15 -3.70 -15.46
N PHE A 80 3.20 -3.60 -14.65
CA PHE A 80 4.09 -2.44 -14.68
C PHE A 80 4.92 -2.34 -15.97
N ARG A 81 5.32 -3.47 -16.57
CA ARG A 81 5.97 -3.45 -17.90
C ARG A 81 5.00 -2.95 -18.97
N LEU A 82 3.76 -3.44 -18.96
CA LEU A 82 2.73 -3.00 -19.89
C LEU A 82 2.48 -1.48 -19.77
N TRP A 83 2.41 -0.96 -18.55
CA TRP A 83 2.25 0.48 -18.32
C TRP A 83 3.50 1.27 -18.72
N ALA A 84 4.70 0.77 -18.47
CA ALA A 84 5.93 1.44 -18.89
C ALA A 84 6.00 1.63 -20.43
N ASP A 85 5.46 0.67 -21.18
CA ASP A 85 5.37 0.74 -22.65
C ASP A 85 4.15 1.54 -23.14
N GLY A 86 3.24 1.92 -22.25
CA GLY A 86 1.94 2.55 -22.55
C GLY A 86 1.95 4.07 -22.75
N GLY A 87 3.13 4.72 -22.74
CA GLY A 87 3.24 6.18 -22.92
C GLY A 87 2.60 7.00 -21.80
N GLU A 88 1.90 8.10 -22.13
CA GLU A 88 1.30 9.02 -21.15
C GLU A 88 0.27 8.35 -20.23
N GLU A 89 -0.55 7.43 -20.77
CA GLU A 89 -1.55 6.70 -19.99
C GLU A 89 -0.88 5.79 -18.95
N GLY A 90 0.23 5.14 -19.34
CA GLY A 90 1.04 4.36 -18.43
C GLY A 90 1.65 5.17 -17.29
N ILE A 91 2.14 6.37 -17.59
CA ILE A 91 2.65 7.32 -16.59
C ILE A 91 1.56 7.73 -15.60
N LEU A 92 0.34 8.00 -16.09
CA LEU A 92 -0.82 8.32 -15.25
C LEU A 92 -1.16 7.18 -14.29
N ARG A 93 -1.19 5.93 -14.78
CA ARG A 93 -1.46 4.75 -13.94
C ARG A 93 -0.38 4.53 -12.87
N LEU A 94 0.89 4.65 -13.25
CA LEU A 94 2.00 4.56 -12.31
C LEU A 94 1.93 5.64 -11.23
N THR A 95 1.63 6.89 -11.61
CA THR A 95 1.45 8.00 -10.66
C THR A 95 0.36 7.70 -9.64
N ARG A 96 -0.79 7.19 -10.09
CA ARG A 96 -1.89 6.83 -9.19
C ARG A 96 -1.53 5.69 -8.24
N VAL A 97 -0.76 4.71 -8.69
CA VAL A 97 -0.23 3.65 -7.80
C VAL A 97 0.70 4.24 -6.72
N PHE A 98 1.55 5.20 -7.07
CA PHE A 98 2.36 5.89 -6.06
C PHE A 98 1.51 6.67 -5.06
N ASP A 99 0.50 7.39 -5.53
CA ASP A 99 -0.44 8.10 -4.66
C ASP A 99 -1.18 7.14 -3.73
N ASP A 100 -1.65 6.00 -4.24
CA ASP A 100 -2.32 4.95 -3.45
C ASP A 100 -1.40 4.39 -2.36
N LEU A 101 -0.13 4.11 -2.70
CA LEU A 101 0.87 3.67 -1.73
C LEU A 101 1.11 4.71 -0.62
N VAL A 102 1.15 6.00 -0.96
CA VAL A 102 1.28 7.10 0.00
C VAL A 102 0.04 7.15 0.89
N TYR A 103 -1.16 7.12 0.32
CA TYR A 103 -2.41 7.14 1.08
C TYR A 103 -2.53 5.94 2.01
N HIS A 104 -2.12 4.76 1.55
CA HIS A 104 -2.08 3.57 2.37
C HIS A 104 -1.13 3.72 3.57
N GLN A 105 0.08 4.24 3.36
CA GLN A 105 1.03 4.50 4.45
C GLN A 105 0.47 5.51 5.47
N LEU A 106 -0.17 6.58 5.00
CA LEU A 106 -0.82 7.56 5.87
C LEU A 106 -1.99 6.95 6.64
N ALA A 107 -2.79 6.09 6.00
CA ALA A 107 -3.89 5.37 6.63
C ALA A 107 -3.39 4.42 7.72
N LEU A 108 -2.30 3.68 7.48
CA LEU A 108 -1.68 2.82 8.49
C LEU A 108 -1.23 3.62 9.72
N VAL A 109 -0.60 4.78 9.51
CA VAL A 109 -0.17 5.65 10.62
C VAL A 109 -1.39 6.22 11.37
N ALA A 110 -2.42 6.66 10.65
CA ALA A 110 -3.65 7.16 11.26
C ALA A 110 -4.39 6.06 12.04
N ALA A 111 -4.37 4.82 11.55
CA ALA A 111 -5.00 3.67 12.21
C ALA A 111 -4.39 3.35 13.58
N LEU A 112 -3.16 3.78 13.87
CA LEU A 112 -2.56 3.65 15.20
C LEU A 112 -3.34 4.40 16.28
N ASP A 113 -3.95 5.54 15.95
CA ASP A 113 -4.86 6.22 16.88
C ASP A 113 -6.14 5.41 17.11
N GLY A 114 -6.62 4.71 16.07
CA GLY A 114 -7.72 3.75 16.19
C GLY A 114 -7.40 2.63 17.18
N VAL A 115 -6.23 2.00 17.08
CA VAL A 115 -5.75 0.99 18.05
C VAL A 115 -5.67 1.57 19.46
N ALA A 116 -5.13 2.78 19.62
CA ALA A 116 -5.05 3.45 20.92
C ALA A 116 -6.45 3.76 21.49
N ARG A 117 -7.39 4.17 20.64
CA ARG A 117 -8.77 4.45 21.03
C ARG A 117 -9.49 3.19 21.50
N GLU A 118 -9.39 2.09 20.75
CA GLU A 118 -9.96 0.80 21.15
C GLU A 118 -9.32 0.30 22.46
N THR A 119 -8.01 0.46 22.61
CA THR A 119 -7.31 0.12 23.87
C THR A 119 -7.84 0.94 25.05
N VAL A 120 -8.08 2.25 24.87
CA VAL A 120 -8.68 3.11 25.92
C VAL A 120 -10.11 2.68 26.24
N ALA A 121 -10.89 2.26 25.24
CA ALA A 121 -12.26 1.77 25.44
C ALA A 121 -12.28 0.41 26.19
N GLU A 122 -11.39 -0.51 25.84
CA GLU A 122 -11.20 -1.79 26.52
C GLU A 122 -10.82 -1.58 27.98
N LEU A 123 -9.92 -0.62 28.24
CA LEU A 123 -9.50 -0.20 29.57
C LEU A 123 -10.45 0.83 30.19
N SER A 124 -11.76 0.74 29.93
CA SER A 124 -12.75 1.63 30.54
C SER A 124 -12.88 1.38 32.05
N PRO A 125 -13.20 2.42 32.85
CA PRO A 125 -13.38 2.25 34.29
C PRO A 125 -14.45 1.23 34.67
N ARG A 126 -15.46 1.05 33.80
CA ARG A 126 -16.49 0.04 34.00
C ARG A 126 -15.91 -1.37 33.89
N ARG A 127 -15.21 -1.69 32.80
CA ARG A 127 -14.61 -3.01 32.57
C ARG A 127 -13.56 -3.35 33.63
N VAL A 128 -12.73 -2.37 33.99
CA VAL A 128 -11.72 -2.55 35.05
C VAL A 128 -12.38 -2.80 36.42
N ALA A 129 -13.48 -2.12 36.74
CA ALA A 129 -14.20 -2.35 38.00
C ALA A 129 -14.89 -3.72 38.04
N GLU A 130 -15.43 -4.20 36.92
CA GLU A 130 -16.07 -5.52 36.79
C GLU A 130 -15.06 -6.67 36.93
N GLN A 131 -13.79 -6.46 36.54
CA GLN A 131 -12.73 -7.48 36.61
C GLN A 131 -11.89 -7.43 37.90
N ALA A 132 -11.99 -6.36 38.69
CA ALA A 132 -11.19 -6.21 39.91
C ALA A 132 -11.80 -6.99 41.09
N PRO A 133 -11.01 -7.85 41.78
CA PRO A 133 -11.48 -8.50 43.00
C PRO A 133 -11.84 -7.46 44.07
N GLY A 134 -13.01 -7.58 44.69
CA GLY A 134 -13.56 -6.58 45.64
C GLY A 134 -12.68 -6.25 46.86
N TRP A 135 -11.64 -7.04 47.14
CA TRP A 135 -10.68 -6.81 48.23
C TRP A 135 -9.43 -5.99 47.79
N LEU A 136 -9.19 -5.85 46.48
CA LEU A 136 -8.08 -5.07 45.91
C LEU A 136 -8.44 -3.58 45.71
N GLY A 137 -9.52 -3.11 46.35
CA GLY A 137 -10.13 -1.79 46.19
C GLY A 137 -9.09 -0.68 45.98
N LEU A 138 -8.98 -0.24 44.73
CA LEU A 138 -8.07 0.85 44.35
C LEU A 138 -8.33 2.04 45.26
N LYS A 139 -7.28 2.56 45.92
CA LYS A 139 -7.37 3.72 46.81
C LYS A 139 -8.23 4.81 46.12
N PRO A 140 -9.22 5.41 46.79
CA PRO A 140 -10.21 6.30 46.14
C PRO A 140 -9.59 7.41 45.29
N PHE A 141 -8.47 7.97 45.74
CA PHE A 141 -7.73 8.99 45.00
C PHE A 141 -7.10 8.49 43.69
N VAL A 142 -6.53 7.28 43.71
CA VAL A 142 -5.95 6.63 42.53
C VAL A 142 -7.06 6.33 41.52
N TRP A 143 -8.19 5.80 41.99
CA TRP A 143 -9.35 5.54 41.15
C TRP A 143 -9.90 6.80 40.48
N ARG A 144 -10.04 7.89 41.25
CA ARG A 144 -10.45 9.21 40.71
C ARG A 144 -9.47 9.73 39.67
N SER A 145 -8.17 9.64 39.93
CA SER A 145 -7.12 10.11 39.01
C SER A 145 -7.11 9.31 37.71
N TYR A 146 -7.25 7.99 37.81
CA TYR A 146 -7.38 7.09 36.65
C TYR A 146 -8.63 7.43 35.82
N ARG A 147 -9.82 7.59 36.44
CA ARG A 147 -11.05 7.99 35.72
C ARG A 147 -10.88 9.31 34.98
N LEU A 148 -10.22 10.29 35.60
CA LEU A 148 -9.93 11.57 34.98
C LEU A 148 -8.97 11.43 33.79
N LEU A 149 -7.91 10.62 33.93
CA LEU A 149 -6.97 10.36 32.85
C LEU A 149 -7.64 9.61 31.69
N HIS A 150 -8.42 8.56 31.98
CA HIS A 150 -9.19 7.80 30.99
C HIS A 150 -10.08 8.73 30.17
N ARG A 151 -10.90 9.55 30.84
CA ARG A 151 -11.78 10.52 30.17
C ARG A 151 -11.00 11.50 29.28
N LYS A 152 -9.83 11.97 29.75
CA LYS A 152 -8.96 12.85 28.95
C LYS A 152 -8.43 12.15 27.71
N LEU A 153 -7.98 10.89 27.82
CA LEU A 153 -7.48 10.11 26.69
C LEU A 153 -8.59 9.74 25.69
N GLU A 154 -9.81 9.51 26.17
CA GLU A 154 -10.97 9.22 25.33
C GLU A 154 -11.36 10.43 24.47
N HIS A 155 -11.44 11.62 25.07
CA HIS A 155 -12.00 12.82 24.42
C HIS A 155 -10.95 13.72 23.75
N ASN A 156 -9.65 13.51 24.00
CA ASN A 156 -8.59 14.35 23.45
C ASN A 156 -7.66 13.52 22.53
N PRO A 157 -7.89 13.54 21.20
CA PRO A 157 -7.09 12.77 20.25
C PRO A 157 -5.62 13.18 20.26
N ASN A 158 -5.33 14.48 20.41
CA ASN A 158 -3.95 14.97 20.48
C ASN A 158 -3.22 14.42 21.70
N LEU A 159 -3.87 14.40 22.86
CA LEU A 159 -3.30 13.84 24.08
C LEU A 159 -3.09 12.33 23.97
N ARG A 160 -4.07 11.61 23.41
CA ARG A 160 -3.99 10.16 23.18
C ARG A 160 -2.84 9.82 22.24
N HIS A 161 -2.75 10.53 21.12
CA HIS A 161 -1.67 10.38 20.16
C HIS A 161 -0.30 10.64 20.82
N ALA A 162 -0.14 11.78 21.50
CA ALA A 162 1.13 12.16 22.12
C ALA A 162 1.56 11.21 23.26
N ARG A 163 0.62 10.65 24.03
CA ARG A 163 0.94 9.82 25.20
C ARG A 163 0.97 8.32 24.95
N LEU A 164 0.13 7.82 24.04
CA LEU A 164 0.00 6.38 23.81
C LEU A 164 0.61 5.97 22.48
N VAL A 165 0.24 6.68 21.39
CA VAL A 165 0.66 6.30 20.04
C VAL A 165 2.14 6.60 19.82
N LEU A 166 2.56 7.85 19.96
CA LEU A 166 3.88 8.29 19.54
C LEU A 166 5.03 7.55 20.26
N PRO A 167 5.03 7.40 21.61
CA PRO A 167 6.14 6.72 22.28
C PRO A 167 6.20 5.22 21.94
N GLY A 168 5.03 4.57 21.87
CA GLY A 168 4.92 3.16 21.53
C GLY A 168 5.36 2.89 20.08
N PHE A 169 4.85 3.69 19.15
CA PHE A 169 5.17 3.60 17.73
C PHE A 169 6.65 3.84 17.46
N VAL A 170 7.23 4.94 17.95
CA VAL A 170 8.65 5.27 17.69
C VAL A 170 9.56 4.16 18.21
N LYS A 171 9.32 3.69 19.44
CA LYS A 171 10.11 2.61 20.04
C LYS A 171 9.97 1.30 19.24
N GLY A 172 8.75 0.93 18.86
CA GLY A 172 8.48 -0.27 18.07
C GLY A 172 9.13 -0.20 16.68
N TYR A 173 8.95 0.92 15.99
CA TYR A 173 9.49 1.18 14.66
C TYR A 173 11.01 1.08 14.64
N VAL A 174 11.70 1.79 15.54
CA VAL A 174 13.19 1.77 15.60
C VAL A 174 13.68 0.34 15.82
N ARG A 175 13.11 -0.36 16.80
CA ARG A 175 13.48 -1.75 17.10
C ARG A 175 13.32 -2.66 15.88
N CYS A 176 12.14 -2.69 15.28
CA CYS A 176 11.85 -3.55 14.13
C CYS A 176 12.75 -3.20 12.93
N ARG A 177 13.00 -1.90 12.69
CA ARG A 177 13.86 -1.46 11.60
C ARG A 177 15.31 -1.90 11.80
N GLU A 178 15.82 -1.84 13.01
CA GLU A 178 17.18 -2.30 13.34
C GLU A 178 17.30 -3.82 13.26
N GLU A 179 16.28 -4.57 13.71
CA GLU A 179 16.24 -6.03 13.59
C GLU A 179 16.28 -6.48 12.13
N TRP A 180 15.48 -5.86 11.26
CA TRP A 180 15.51 -6.18 9.82
C TRP A 180 16.86 -5.85 9.17
N LYS A 181 17.48 -4.70 9.51
CA LYS A 181 18.83 -4.39 9.02
C LYS A 181 19.84 -5.48 9.37
N LYS A 182 19.79 -5.99 10.62
CA LYS A 182 20.68 -7.08 11.08
C LYS A 182 20.41 -8.37 10.31
N GLN A 183 19.14 -8.73 10.10
CA GLN A 183 18.76 -9.93 9.36
C GLN A 183 19.22 -9.88 7.89
N THR A 184 19.03 -8.74 7.21
CA THR A 184 19.48 -8.57 5.83
C THR A 184 21.00 -8.65 5.72
N ALA A 185 21.75 -8.03 6.64
CA ALA A 185 23.21 -8.09 6.65
C ALA A 185 23.72 -9.54 6.82
N GLN A 186 23.14 -10.30 7.75
CA GLN A 186 23.50 -11.70 7.99
C GLN A 186 23.18 -12.62 6.80
N GLN A 187 22.12 -12.31 6.03
CA GLN A 187 21.79 -13.06 4.81
C GLN A 187 22.77 -12.76 3.67
N GLN A 188 23.24 -11.51 3.55
CA GLN A 188 24.24 -11.13 2.55
C GLN A 188 25.62 -11.75 2.83
N GLU A 189 26.03 -11.80 4.10
CA GLU A 189 27.28 -12.45 4.53
C GLU A 189 27.27 -13.97 4.27
N LYS A 190 26.11 -14.62 4.39
CA LYS A 190 25.94 -16.06 4.11
C LYS A 190 25.78 -16.37 2.62
N GLY A 191 25.23 -15.44 1.82
CA GLY A 191 25.03 -15.60 0.38
C GLY A 191 26.26 -15.25 -0.48
N GLY A 192 27.25 -14.54 0.07
CA GLY A 192 28.50 -14.16 -0.61
C GLY A 192 29.66 -15.16 -0.48
N ALA A 193 29.41 -16.36 0.08
CA ALA A 193 30.43 -17.39 0.31
C ALA A 193 30.43 -18.54 -0.72
N LEU A 194 29.87 -18.30 -1.93
CA LEU A 194 29.87 -19.26 -3.04
C LEU A 194 30.62 -18.68 -4.25
#